data_AF-A0A9E5MB36-F1
#
_entry.id   AF-A0A9E5MB36-F1
#
_cell.length_a   1.000
_cell.length_b   1.000
_cell.length_c   1.000
_cell.angle_alpha   90.00
_cell.angle_beta   90.00
_cell.angle_gamma   90.00
#
_symmetry.space_group_name_H-M   'P 1'
#
loop_
_entity.id
_entity.type
_entity.pdbx_description
1 polymer ?
#
loop_
_entity_poly.entity_id
_entity_poly.type
_entity_poly.pdbx_seq_one_letter_code
_entity_poly.pdbx_strand_id
1 'polypeptide(L)'
;VLTGLERNPDDVADVVDWVAKKRLVDGYASRHNLPFTDARLKAIDLQYSDLRRERSLALRCGLRTITTDSAVREAIDTPPETTRAYFRGTCLAKYAADIVAANWDSIVFDIGRDPLRRVPMMEPLRGTKVLTAELFAASATAADLITRLGDSPQT
;
A
#
# COMPACT_ATOMS: atom_id res chain seq x y z
N VAL A 1 14.94 0.70 -19.87
CA VAL A 1 14.22 1.98 -19.77
C VAL A 1 15.09 3.13 -20.31
N LEU A 2 16.25 3.44 -19.71
CA LEU A 2 17.11 4.56 -20.13
C LEU A 2 17.47 4.52 -21.63
N THR A 3 17.97 3.38 -22.14
CA THR A 3 18.27 3.20 -23.57
C THR A 3 17.05 3.39 -24.47
N GLY A 4 15.85 2.97 -24.00
CA GLY A 4 14.61 3.17 -24.74
C GLY A 4 14.23 4.65 -24.80
N LEU A 5 14.28 5.35 -23.67
CA LEU A 5 14.03 6.79 -23.60
C LEU A 5 14.99 7.61 -24.50
N GLU A 6 16.27 7.23 -24.53
CA GLU A 6 17.28 7.88 -25.37
C GLU A 6 17.00 7.70 -26.87
N ARG A 7 16.62 6.48 -27.27
CA ARG A 7 16.38 6.15 -28.68
C ARG A 7 15.03 6.67 -29.18
N ASN A 8 13.97 6.28 -28.50
CA ASN A 8 12.59 6.64 -28.82
C ASN A 8 11.71 6.42 -27.57
N PRO A 9 11.23 7.49 -26.91
CA PRO A 9 10.41 7.38 -25.71
C PRO A 9 9.23 6.42 -25.84
N ASP A 10 8.60 6.32 -27.02
CA ASP A 10 7.46 5.43 -27.24
C ASP A 10 7.77 3.94 -27.00
N ASP A 11 9.05 3.55 -27.08
CA ASP A 11 9.51 2.17 -26.83
C ASP A 11 9.31 1.72 -25.37
N VAL A 12 9.12 2.67 -24.45
CA VAL A 12 8.91 2.38 -23.02
C VAL A 12 7.53 2.81 -22.55
N ALA A 13 6.61 3.08 -23.46
CA ALA A 13 5.24 3.49 -23.15
C ALA A 13 4.44 2.43 -22.36
N ASP A 14 4.85 1.16 -22.41
CA ASP A 14 4.22 0.11 -21.61
C ASP A 14 4.71 0.10 -20.15
N VAL A 15 5.80 0.80 -19.82
CA VAL A 15 6.40 0.78 -18.46
C VAL A 15 6.64 2.16 -17.85
N VAL A 16 6.50 3.25 -18.61
CA VAL A 16 6.70 4.63 -18.15
C VAL A 16 5.43 5.45 -18.32
N ASP A 17 4.77 5.78 -17.21
CA ASP A 17 3.46 6.45 -17.20
C ASP A 17 3.42 7.76 -17.99
N TRP A 18 4.44 8.61 -17.84
CA TRP A 18 4.42 9.90 -18.52
C TRP A 18 4.48 9.75 -20.05
N VAL A 19 5.15 8.70 -20.56
CA VAL A 19 5.18 8.39 -21.99
C VAL A 19 3.81 7.89 -22.45
N ALA A 20 3.22 6.92 -21.72
CA ALA A 20 1.89 6.38 -22.02
C ALA A 20 0.82 7.50 -22.06
N LYS A 21 0.84 8.35 -21.05
CA LYS A 21 -0.05 9.51 -20.93
C LYS A 21 0.19 10.52 -22.06
N LYS A 22 1.44 10.83 -22.39
CA LYS A 22 1.78 11.76 -23.49
C LYS A 22 1.22 11.27 -24.82
N ARG A 23 1.37 9.97 -25.13
CA ARG A 23 0.78 9.37 -26.36
C ARG A 23 -0.73 9.56 -26.43
N LEU A 24 -1.43 9.39 -25.32
CA LEU A 24 -2.88 9.60 -25.21
C LEU A 24 -3.26 11.07 -25.43
N VAL A 25 -2.58 11.99 -24.74
CA VAL A 25 -2.84 13.44 -24.81
C VAL A 25 -2.54 13.98 -26.21
N ASP A 26 -1.37 13.67 -26.76
CA ASP A 26 -0.95 14.13 -28.09
C ASP A 26 -1.84 13.55 -29.20
N GLY A 27 -2.21 12.27 -29.08
CA GLY A 27 -3.14 11.63 -30.00
C GLY A 27 -4.51 12.31 -30.02
N TYR A 28 -5.04 12.65 -28.84
CA TYR A 28 -6.31 13.38 -28.74
C TYR A 28 -6.19 14.83 -29.26
N ALA A 29 -5.11 15.53 -28.90
CA ALA A 29 -4.85 16.89 -29.36
C ALA A 29 -4.76 16.96 -30.88
N SER A 30 -3.99 16.04 -31.50
CA SER A 30 -3.83 15.95 -32.95
C SER A 30 -5.15 15.63 -33.66
N ARG A 31 -5.89 14.63 -33.17
CA ARG A 31 -7.18 14.22 -33.75
C ARG A 31 -8.23 15.33 -33.75
N HIS A 32 -8.20 16.19 -32.73
CA HIS A 32 -9.20 17.25 -32.53
C HIS A 32 -8.66 18.67 -32.81
N ASN A 33 -7.42 18.79 -33.30
CA ASN A 33 -6.73 20.05 -33.55
C ASN A 33 -6.77 21.01 -32.35
N LEU A 34 -6.39 20.50 -31.16
CA LEU A 34 -6.48 21.24 -29.91
C LEU A 34 -5.15 21.90 -29.53
N PRO A 35 -5.17 23.14 -29.02
CA PRO A 35 -4.00 23.71 -28.38
C PRO A 35 -3.69 22.96 -27.08
N PHE A 36 -2.41 22.92 -26.70
CA PHE A 36 -1.95 22.26 -25.47
C PHE A 36 -2.64 22.77 -24.19
N THR A 37 -3.16 23.99 -24.20
CA THR A 37 -3.85 24.61 -23.05
C THR A 37 -5.34 24.25 -22.95
N ASP A 38 -5.89 23.51 -23.91
CA ASP A 38 -7.31 23.13 -23.94
C ASP A 38 -7.71 22.33 -22.70
N ALA A 39 -8.83 22.70 -22.08
CA ALA A 39 -9.32 22.08 -20.85
C ALA A 39 -9.62 20.58 -21.02
N ARG A 40 -9.94 20.11 -22.24
CA ARG A 40 -10.15 18.68 -22.53
C ARG A 40 -8.88 17.86 -22.35
N LEU A 41 -7.72 18.41 -22.74
CA LEU A 41 -6.44 17.72 -22.54
C LEU A 41 -6.10 17.60 -21.05
N LYS A 42 -6.43 18.62 -20.25
CA LYS A 42 -6.31 18.57 -18.79
C LYS A 42 -7.25 17.54 -18.17
N ALA A 43 -8.47 17.42 -18.69
CA ALA A 43 -9.43 16.41 -18.24
C ALA A 43 -8.91 14.98 -18.54
N ILE A 44 -8.29 14.76 -19.71
CA ILE A 44 -7.67 13.48 -20.06
C ILE A 44 -6.49 13.17 -19.14
N ASP A 45 -5.63 14.15 -18.87
CA ASP A 45 -4.50 14.01 -17.94
C ASP A 45 -4.97 13.57 -16.55
N LEU A 46 -6.03 14.21 -16.02
CA LEU A 46 -6.62 13.81 -14.74
C LEU A 46 -7.27 12.42 -14.82
N GLN A 47 -8.02 12.14 -15.88
CA GLN A 47 -8.73 10.86 -16.05
C GLN A 47 -7.77 9.67 -16.25
N TYR A 48 -6.55 9.91 -16.71
CA TYR A 48 -5.50 8.89 -16.78
C TYR A 48 -5.32 8.17 -15.45
N SER A 49 -5.27 8.92 -14.35
CA SER A 49 -5.02 8.40 -13.01
C SER A 49 -6.30 8.10 -12.20
N ASP A 50 -7.47 8.05 -12.84
CA ASP A 50 -8.71 7.66 -12.15
C ASP A 50 -8.57 6.24 -11.58
N LEU A 51 -8.88 6.05 -10.29
CA LEU A 51 -8.77 4.75 -9.60
C LEU A 51 -9.92 3.81 -9.92
N ARG A 52 -11.04 4.32 -10.45
CA ARG A 52 -12.17 3.50 -10.87
C ARG A 52 -11.83 2.80 -12.18
N ARG A 53 -11.88 1.47 -12.18
CA ARG A 53 -11.43 0.64 -13.31
C ARG A 53 -12.11 1.02 -14.63
N GLU A 54 -13.40 1.32 -14.58
CA GLU A 54 -14.20 1.67 -15.74
C GLU A 54 -13.88 3.07 -16.30
N ARG A 55 -13.24 3.94 -15.51
CA ARG A 55 -12.91 5.33 -15.90
C ARG A 55 -11.45 5.58 -16.17
N SER A 56 -10.55 4.80 -15.57
CA SER A 56 -9.10 4.91 -15.71
C SER A 56 -8.69 4.78 -17.18
N LEU A 57 -7.99 5.79 -17.71
CA LEU A 57 -7.40 5.67 -19.04
C LEU A 57 -6.07 4.90 -19.00
N ALA A 58 -5.33 4.92 -17.89
CA ALA A 58 -4.08 4.15 -17.74
C ALA A 58 -4.29 2.65 -17.98
N LEU A 59 -5.40 2.08 -17.48
CA LEU A 59 -5.75 0.67 -17.69
C LEU A 59 -6.06 0.32 -19.16
N ARG A 60 -6.23 1.32 -20.02
CA ARG A 60 -6.50 1.17 -21.46
C ARG A 60 -5.27 1.48 -22.31
N CYS A 61 -4.16 1.89 -21.70
CA CYS A 61 -2.92 2.29 -22.40
C CYS A 61 -1.96 1.12 -22.68
N GLY A 62 -2.32 -0.12 -22.33
CA GLY A 62 -1.45 -1.28 -22.56
C GLY A 62 -0.22 -1.30 -21.65
N LEU A 63 -0.35 -0.75 -20.44
CA LEU A 63 0.71 -0.80 -19.42
C LEU A 63 1.03 -2.24 -19.03
N ARG A 64 2.30 -2.50 -18.72
CA ARG A 64 2.80 -3.77 -18.26
C ARG A 64 2.38 -4.02 -16.82
N THR A 65 1.59 -5.06 -16.65
CA THR A 65 1.23 -5.58 -15.33
C THR A 65 2.39 -6.34 -14.70
N ILE A 66 2.80 -5.96 -13.49
CA ILE A 66 3.94 -6.56 -12.76
C ILE A 66 3.53 -7.55 -11.65
N THR A 67 2.23 -7.65 -11.37
CA THR A 67 1.66 -8.53 -10.33
C THR A 67 0.29 -9.02 -10.75
N THR A 68 -0.28 -10.01 -10.08
CA THR A 68 -1.58 -10.55 -10.42
C THR A 68 -2.71 -9.84 -9.68
N ASP A 69 -3.91 -9.83 -10.27
CA ASP A 69 -5.12 -9.39 -9.59
C ASP A 69 -5.38 -10.15 -8.28
N SER A 70 -5.01 -11.44 -8.21
CA SER A 70 -5.16 -12.25 -7.00
C SER A 70 -4.24 -11.75 -5.88
N ALA A 71 -2.97 -11.47 -6.18
CA ALA A 71 -2.02 -10.94 -5.20
C ALA A 71 -2.43 -9.55 -4.71
N VAL A 72 -2.97 -8.70 -5.59
CA VAL A 72 -3.52 -7.39 -5.21
C VAL A 72 -4.73 -7.54 -4.29
N ARG A 73 -5.66 -8.46 -4.58
CA ARG A 73 -6.83 -8.72 -3.71
C ARG A 73 -6.41 -9.24 -2.34
N GLU A 74 -5.46 -10.16 -2.29
CA GLU A 74 -4.92 -10.70 -1.03
C GLU A 74 -4.28 -9.60 -0.17
N ALA A 75 -3.55 -8.67 -0.79
CA ALA A 75 -2.87 -7.57 -0.10
C ALA A 75 -3.82 -6.49 0.46
N ILE A 76 -5.13 -6.54 0.16
CA ILE A 76 -6.13 -5.65 0.78
C ILE A 76 -6.24 -5.96 2.28
N ASP A 77 -6.29 -7.25 2.61
CA ASP A 77 -6.54 -7.72 3.98
C ASP A 77 -5.29 -8.32 4.64
N THR A 78 -4.31 -8.73 3.85
CA THR A 78 -3.10 -9.43 4.34
C THR A 78 -1.90 -8.48 4.35
N PRO A 79 -1.29 -8.20 5.53
CA PRO A 79 -0.09 -7.37 5.60
C PRO A 79 1.15 -8.12 5.05
N PRO A 80 2.19 -7.40 4.60
CA PRO A 80 3.43 -8.03 4.15
C PRO A 80 4.15 -8.72 5.32
N GLU A 81 4.54 -9.98 5.11
CA GLU A 81 5.04 -10.88 6.15
C GLU A 81 6.45 -10.52 6.68
N THR A 82 7.22 -9.75 5.92
CA THR A 82 8.66 -9.53 6.15
C THR A 82 8.98 -8.22 6.88
N THR A 83 7.97 -7.50 7.36
CA THR A 83 8.14 -6.25 8.10
C THR A 83 7.24 -6.20 9.32
N ARG A 84 7.43 -5.20 10.18
CA ARG A 84 6.55 -4.90 11.33
C ARG A 84 5.07 -4.69 10.95
N ALA A 85 4.75 -4.47 9.67
CA ALA A 85 3.38 -4.42 9.21
C ALA A 85 2.64 -5.74 9.43
N TYR A 86 3.34 -6.89 9.40
CA TYR A 86 2.75 -8.18 9.74
C TYR A 86 2.19 -8.18 11.16
N PHE A 87 3.01 -7.83 12.15
CA PHE A 87 2.58 -7.71 13.54
C PHE A 87 1.40 -6.74 13.69
N ARG A 88 1.48 -5.54 13.09
CA ARG A 88 0.40 -4.55 13.20
C ARG A 88 -0.90 -5.00 12.55
N GLY A 89 -0.85 -5.52 11.33
CA GLY A 89 -2.04 -6.00 10.63
C GLY A 89 -2.66 -7.20 11.34
N THR A 90 -1.84 -8.10 11.88
CA THR A 90 -2.33 -9.26 12.64
C THR A 90 -2.98 -8.85 13.96
N CYS A 91 -2.40 -7.87 14.68
CA CYS A 91 -3.01 -7.27 15.86
C CYS A 91 -4.37 -6.65 15.55
N LEU A 92 -4.47 -5.85 14.48
CA LEU A 92 -5.72 -5.23 14.06
C LEU A 92 -6.76 -6.27 13.64
N ALA A 93 -6.36 -7.32 12.92
CA ALA A 93 -7.28 -8.37 12.50
C ALA A 93 -7.82 -9.21 13.68
N LYS A 94 -6.98 -9.49 14.68
CA LYS A 94 -7.32 -10.42 15.76
C LYS A 94 -7.86 -9.75 17.03
N TYR A 95 -7.43 -8.51 17.30
CA TYR A 95 -7.64 -7.82 18.58
C TYR A 95 -8.23 -6.41 18.41
N ALA A 96 -8.94 -6.13 17.31
CA ALA A 96 -9.48 -4.80 17.02
C ALA A 96 -10.25 -4.16 18.19
N ALA A 97 -11.05 -4.96 18.91
CA ALA A 97 -11.87 -4.49 20.02
C ALA A 97 -11.05 -3.96 21.21
N ASP A 98 -9.81 -4.43 21.36
CA ASP A 98 -8.90 -4.09 22.45
C ASP A 98 -7.86 -3.04 22.02
N ILE A 99 -7.93 -2.51 20.80
CA ILE A 99 -6.97 -1.53 20.26
C ILE A 99 -7.59 -0.13 20.26
N VAL A 100 -6.99 0.78 21.01
CA VAL A 100 -7.40 2.19 21.06
C VAL A 100 -6.79 2.98 19.91
N ALA A 101 -5.53 2.68 19.54
CA ALA A 101 -4.84 3.36 18.46
C ALA A 101 -3.72 2.48 17.86
N ALA A 102 -3.45 2.64 16.57
CA ALA A 102 -2.33 2.00 15.88
C ALA A 102 -1.63 2.99 14.93
N ASN A 103 -0.30 3.05 15.02
CA ASN A 103 0.57 3.91 14.24
C ASN A 103 1.67 3.10 13.54
N TRP A 104 2.64 3.76 12.89
CA TRP A 104 3.81 3.08 12.30
C TRP A 104 4.77 2.53 13.34
N ASP A 105 4.89 3.22 14.48
CA ASP A 105 5.87 2.94 15.52
C ASP A 105 5.27 2.33 16.80
N SER A 106 3.95 2.16 16.87
CA SER A 106 3.29 1.71 18.09
C SER A 106 1.85 1.24 17.89
N ILE A 107 1.39 0.40 18.82
CA ILE A 107 -0.02 0.04 19.00
C ILE A 107 -0.36 0.24 20.48
N VAL A 108 -1.51 0.83 20.77
CA VAL A 108 -2.02 1.06 22.13
C VAL A 108 -3.22 0.17 22.37
N PHE A 109 -3.14 -0.67 23.39
CA PHE A 109 -4.17 -1.61 23.79
C PHE A 109 -4.88 -1.15 25.07
N ASP A 110 -6.20 -1.33 25.11
CA ASP A 110 -7.00 -1.35 26.33
C ASP A 110 -7.30 -2.81 26.68
N ILE A 111 -6.73 -3.28 27.78
CA ILE A 111 -6.92 -4.66 28.28
C ILE A 111 -7.74 -4.69 29.57
N GLY A 112 -8.57 -3.67 29.81
CA GLY A 112 -9.37 -3.53 31.02
C GLY A 112 -8.55 -3.22 32.27
N ARG A 113 -7.34 -2.69 32.09
CA ARG A 113 -6.44 -2.25 33.17
C ARG A 113 -5.82 -0.90 32.80
N ASP A 114 -5.79 0.02 33.76
CA ASP A 114 -5.10 1.31 33.65
C ASP A 114 -3.66 1.14 34.19
N PRO A 115 -2.59 1.67 33.53
CA PRO A 115 -2.58 2.40 32.26
C PRO A 115 -2.77 1.54 31.01
N LEU A 116 -3.32 2.16 29.95
CA LEU A 116 -3.30 1.61 28.59
C LEU A 116 -1.90 1.11 28.20
N ARG A 117 -1.84 -0.02 27.50
CA ARG A 117 -0.57 -0.68 27.18
C ARG A 117 -0.10 -0.29 25.79
N ARG A 118 0.98 0.50 25.73
CA ARG A 118 1.64 0.86 24.47
C ARG A 118 2.73 -0.14 24.13
N VAL A 119 2.60 -0.81 22.99
CA VAL A 119 3.63 -1.67 22.41
C VAL A 119 4.42 -0.87 21.37
N PRO A 120 5.70 -0.54 21.62
CA PRO A 120 6.54 0.12 20.62
C PRO A 120 7.00 -0.87 19.53
N MET A 121 7.13 -0.36 18.31
CA MET A 121 7.49 -1.10 17.09
C MET A 121 8.53 -0.33 16.27
N MET A 122 9.53 0.26 16.93
CA MET A 122 10.49 1.19 16.31
C MET A 122 11.27 0.57 15.15
N GLU A 123 11.64 -0.71 15.27
CA GLU A 123 12.43 -1.45 14.29
C GLU A 123 11.54 -2.04 13.17
N PRO A 124 11.65 -1.55 11.91
CA PRO A 124 10.83 -2.03 10.79
C PRO A 124 10.91 -3.54 10.52
N LEU A 125 11.99 -4.22 10.93
CA LEU A 125 12.22 -5.65 10.65
C LEU A 125 12.02 -6.57 11.86
N ARG A 126 11.46 -6.09 12.99
CA ARG A 126 11.27 -6.92 14.20
C ARG A 126 9.88 -7.53 14.39
N GLY A 127 8.85 -6.99 13.74
CA GLY A 127 7.47 -7.51 13.83
C GLY A 127 7.06 -8.40 12.66
N THR A 128 7.99 -9.19 12.12
CA THR A 128 7.75 -10.05 10.94
C THR A 128 7.03 -11.33 11.32
N LYS A 129 6.49 -12.05 10.32
CA LYS A 129 5.85 -13.35 10.50
C LYS A 129 6.78 -14.38 11.12
N VAL A 130 8.00 -14.49 10.60
CA VAL A 130 9.02 -15.42 11.12
C VAL A 130 9.27 -15.18 12.62
N LEU A 131 9.21 -13.93 13.08
CA LEU A 131 9.47 -13.58 14.47
C LEU A 131 8.24 -13.67 15.39
N THR A 132 7.02 -13.52 14.86
CA THR A 132 5.83 -13.28 15.68
C THR A 132 4.65 -14.22 15.42
N ALA A 133 4.73 -15.11 14.41
CA ALA A 133 3.64 -16.05 14.11
C ALA A 133 3.33 -16.99 15.30
N GLU A 134 4.36 -17.56 15.93
CA GLU A 134 4.18 -18.43 17.11
C GLU A 134 3.61 -17.66 18.30
N LEU A 135 4.05 -16.41 18.50
CA LEU A 135 3.50 -15.52 19.52
C LEU A 135 2.00 -15.31 19.32
N PHE A 136 1.55 -15.07 18.09
CA PHE A 136 0.12 -14.93 17.79
C PHE A 136 -0.64 -16.24 17.92
N ALA A 137 -0.05 -17.37 17.53
CA ALA A 137 -0.67 -18.69 17.70
C ALA A 137 -0.89 -19.03 19.17
N ALA A 138 0.02 -18.62 20.05
CA ALA A 138 -0.05 -18.86 21.48
C ALA A 138 -0.85 -17.82 22.29
N SER A 139 -1.34 -16.74 21.65
CA SER A 139 -2.09 -15.65 22.30
C SER A 139 -3.53 -15.66 21.82
N ALA A 140 -4.50 -16.01 22.67
CA ALA A 140 -5.91 -16.00 22.25
C ALA A 140 -6.49 -14.58 22.31
N THR A 141 -6.04 -13.78 23.27
CA THR A 141 -6.50 -12.41 23.56
C THR A 141 -5.37 -11.39 23.45
N ALA A 142 -5.72 -10.10 23.40
CA ALA A 142 -4.73 -9.02 23.50
C ALA A 142 -3.95 -9.08 24.81
N ALA A 143 -4.61 -9.43 25.91
CA ALA A 143 -3.97 -9.59 27.22
C ALA A 143 -2.90 -10.70 27.21
N ASP A 144 -3.16 -11.84 26.54
CA ASP A 144 -2.16 -12.90 26.37
C ASP A 144 -0.95 -12.42 25.59
N LEU A 145 -1.19 -11.68 24.50
CA LEU A 145 -0.15 -11.12 23.66
C LEU A 145 0.76 -10.19 24.45
N ILE A 146 0.18 -9.24 25.19
CA ILE A 146 0.94 -8.27 26.00
C ILE A 146 1.75 -8.98 27.07
N THR A 147 1.15 -9.95 27.76
CA THR A 147 1.83 -10.74 28.78
C THR A 147 3.05 -11.47 28.19
N ARG A 148 2.92 -12.05 26.99
CA ARG A 148 3.99 -12.81 26.32
C ARG A 148 5.07 -11.96 25.68
N LEU A 149 4.75 -10.73 25.24
CA LEU A 149 5.76 -9.75 24.80
C LEU A 149 6.69 -9.33 25.97
N GLY A 150 6.27 -9.64 27.19
CA GLY A 150 6.93 -9.23 28.42
C GLY A 150 6.47 -7.83 28.80
N ASP A 151 5.96 -7.68 30.01
CA ASP A 151 5.93 -6.39 30.68
C ASP A 151 7.38 -5.94 30.87
N SER A 152 7.96 -5.30 29.86
CA SER A 152 9.17 -4.52 30.04
C SER A 152 8.73 -3.27 30.80
N PRO A 153 9.12 -3.09 32.08
CA PRO A 153 8.93 -1.82 32.73
C PRO A 153 9.72 -0.80 31.92
N GLN A 154 9.10 0.33 31.58
CA GLN A 154 9.86 1.51 31.16
C GLN A 154 10.69 1.94 32.38
N THR A 155 11.93 1.46 32.47
CA THR A 155 12.97 2.15 33.23
C THR A 155 13.38 3.41 32.51
#